data_AF-A0A9C7UKM8-F1
#
_entry.id   AF-A0A9C7UKM8-F1
#
_cell.length_a   1.000
_cell.length_b   1.000
_cell.length_c   1.000
_cell.angle_alpha   90.00
_cell.angle_beta   90.00
_cell.angle_gamma   90.00
#
_symmetry.space_group_name_H-M   'P 1'
#
loop_
_entity.id
_entity.type
_entity.pdbx_description
1 polymer ?
#
loop_
_entity_poly.entity_id
_entity_poly.type
_entity_poly.pdbx_seq_one_letter_code
_entity_poly.pdbx_strand_id
1 'polypeptide(L)'
;MLTCSVPKAYCQKRDEAIVEGLTTIGRKSTNNFPWSASLEDVHMNIESRLTELIGDAGKKLHTARSRNDQVATDMRLFVRDAIENCRSDTVLQLALVEIAAPC
;
A
#
# COMPACT_ATOMS: atom_id res chain seq x y z
N MET A 1 -10.50 -24.90 -19.37
CA MET A 1 -9.98 -23.56 -19.68
C MET A 1 -11.15 -22.59 -19.67
N LEU A 2 -11.29 -21.79 -18.61
CA LEU A 2 -12.32 -20.75 -18.55
C LEU A 2 -11.87 -19.61 -19.47
N THR A 3 -12.52 -19.46 -20.63
CA THR A 3 -12.32 -18.29 -21.48
C THR A 3 -13.07 -17.11 -20.86
N CYS A 4 -12.34 -16.04 -20.56
CA CYS A 4 -12.92 -14.81 -20.03
C CYS A 4 -13.75 -14.13 -21.14
N SER A 5 -15.06 -13.95 -20.91
CA SER A 5 -15.99 -13.32 -21.86
C SER A 5 -15.85 -11.79 -21.95
N VAL A 6 -15.00 -11.18 -21.12
CA VAL A 6 -14.80 -9.74 -21.06
C VAL A 6 -13.73 -9.30 -22.06
N PRO A 7 -14.00 -8.31 -22.94
CA PRO A 7 -13.01 -7.79 -23.87
C PRO A 7 -11.74 -7.30 -23.16
N LYS A 8 -10.56 -7.66 -23.68
CA LYS A 8 -9.25 -7.29 -23.08
C LYS A 8 -9.10 -5.77 -22.87
N ALA A 9 -9.60 -4.96 -23.80
CA ALA A 9 -9.58 -3.51 -23.70
C ALA A 9 -10.37 -2.96 -22.49
N TYR A 10 -11.44 -3.66 -22.06
CA TYR A 10 -12.20 -3.29 -20.87
C TYR A 10 -11.41 -3.58 -19.59
N CYS A 11 -10.77 -4.75 -19.52
CA CYS A 11 -9.89 -5.09 -18.40
C CYS A 11 -8.75 -4.08 -18.26
N GLN A 12 -8.15 -3.66 -19.38
CA GLN A 12 -7.07 -2.70 -19.38
C GLN A 12 -7.50 -1.32 -18.87
N LYS A 13 -8.64 -0.79 -19.35
CA LYS A 13 -9.20 0.47 -18.84
C LYS A 13 -9.54 0.42 -17.36
N ARG A 14 -10.05 -0.71 -16.87
CA ARG A 14 -10.32 -0.91 -15.44
C ARG A 14 -9.04 -0.90 -14.62
N ASP A 15 -8.02 -1.62 -15.07
CA ASP A 15 -6.76 -1.75 -14.34
C ASP A 15 -6.03 -0.40 -14.28
N GLU A 16 -6.07 0.38 -15.37
CA GLU A 16 -5.58 1.77 -15.41
C GLU A 16 -6.32 2.66 -14.40
N ALA A 17 -7.66 2.59 -14.35
CA ALA A 17 -8.46 3.35 -13.39
C ALA A 17 -8.13 2.98 -11.93
N ILE A 18 -7.90 1.70 -11.64
CA ILE A 18 -7.48 1.23 -10.31
C ILE A 18 -6.12 1.84 -9.94
N VAL A 19 -5.13 1.79 -10.84
CA VAL A 19 -3.79 2.33 -10.59
C VAL A 19 -3.84 3.84 -10.36
N GLU A 20 -4.59 4.57 -11.19
CA GLU A 20 -4.73 6.03 -11.06
C GLU A 20 -5.46 6.40 -9.75
N GLY A 21 -6.52 5.67 -9.41
CA GLY A 21 -7.28 5.85 -8.17
C GLY A 21 -6.42 5.61 -6.93
N LEU A 22 -5.67 4.50 -6.89
CA LEU A 22 -4.75 4.19 -5.79
C LEU A 22 -3.61 5.21 -5.69
N THR A 23 -3.08 5.67 -6.82
CA THR A 23 -2.05 6.74 -6.85
C THR A 23 -2.61 8.03 -6.24
N THR A 24 -3.86 8.38 -6.57
CA THR A 24 -4.54 9.54 -6.02
C THR A 24 -4.76 9.42 -4.52
N ILE A 25 -5.17 8.23 -4.05
CA ILE A 25 -5.31 7.93 -2.61
C ILE A 25 -3.95 8.06 -1.91
N GLY A 26 -2.89 7.48 -2.45
CA GLY A 26 -1.54 7.53 -1.88
C GLY A 26 -0.99 8.95 -1.76
N ARG A 27 -1.33 9.86 -2.70
CA ARG A 27 -0.95 11.28 -2.58
C ARG A 27 -1.73 12.02 -1.50
N LYS A 28 -2.97 11.60 -1.20
CA LYS A 28 -3.85 12.25 -0.21
C LYS A 28 -3.71 11.68 1.20
N SER A 29 -3.18 10.46 1.33
CA SER A 29 -3.04 9.75 2.61
C SER A 29 -2.17 10.47 3.63
N THR A 30 -1.24 11.31 3.17
CA THR A 30 -0.30 12.03 4.04
C THR A 30 -0.91 13.23 4.74
N ASN A 31 -2.00 13.82 4.23
CA ASN A 31 -2.52 15.10 4.73
C ASN A 31 -4.03 15.16 4.97
N ASN A 32 -4.88 14.37 4.28
CA ASN A 32 -6.34 14.53 4.41
C ASN A 32 -7.14 13.30 3.94
N PHE A 33 -6.82 12.11 4.45
CA PHE A 33 -7.61 10.90 4.17
C PHE A 33 -8.73 10.74 5.22
N PRO A 34 -9.99 10.53 4.79
CA PRO A 34 -11.14 10.42 5.69
C PRO A 34 -11.19 9.03 6.34
N TRP A 35 -10.27 8.75 7.27
CA TRP A 35 -10.23 7.49 7.98
C TRP A 35 -11.52 7.27 8.79
N SER A 36 -12.11 6.08 8.66
CA SER A 36 -13.23 5.66 9.48
C SER A 36 -12.90 4.39 10.26
N ALA A 37 -13.07 4.45 11.58
CA ALA A 37 -12.98 3.28 12.45
C ALA A 37 -14.08 2.25 12.16
N SER A 38 -15.21 2.67 11.59
CA SER A 38 -16.30 1.76 11.22
C SER A 38 -15.94 0.82 10.07
N LEU A 39 -14.85 1.11 9.34
CA LEU A 39 -14.32 0.24 8.29
C LEU A 39 -13.29 -0.77 8.84
N GLU A 40 -13.09 -0.80 10.16
CA GLU A 40 -12.29 -1.77 10.93
C GLU A 40 -10.78 -1.76 10.68
N ASP A 41 -10.35 -1.76 9.42
CA ASP A 41 -8.94 -1.83 9.04
C ASP A 41 -8.55 -0.81 7.95
N VAL A 42 -7.24 -0.68 7.75
CA VAL A 42 -6.66 0.20 6.72
C VAL A 42 -7.06 -0.24 5.31
N HIS A 43 -7.20 -1.54 5.08
CA HIS A 43 -7.45 -2.08 3.75
C HIS A 43 -8.86 -1.76 3.27
N MET A 44 -9.85 -1.91 4.14
CA MET A 44 -11.25 -1.55 3.92
C MET A 44 -11.40 -0.04 3.71
N ASN A 45 -10.65 0.77 4.45
CA ASN A 45 -10.61 2.22 4.22
C ASN A 45 -10.14 2.55 2.80
N ILE A 46 -9.06 1.93 2.33
CA ILE A 46 -8.53 2.15 0.97
C ILE A 46 -9.49 1.59 -0.10
N GLU A 47 -10.03 0.38 0.09
CA GLU A 47 -10.96 -0.26 -0.85
C GLU A 47 -12.30 0.49 -0.97
N SER A 48 -12.84 0.94 0.16
CA SER A 48 -14.03 1.79 0.20
C SER A 48 -13.78 3.10 -0.52
N ARG A 49 -12.66 3.79 -0.20
CA ARG A 49 -12.32 5.05 -0.85
C ARG A 49 -12.08 4.89 -2.35
N LEU A 50 -11.44 3.82 -2.77
CA LEU A 50 -11.23 3.54 -4.19
C LEU A 50 -12.58 3.33 -4.89
N THR A 51 -13.49 2.57 -4.27
CA THR A 51 -14.83 2.33 -4.82
C THR A 51 -15.64 3.63 -4.94
N GLU A 52 -15.51 4.57 -4.00
CA GLU A 52 -16.12 5.90 -4.12
C GLU A 52 -15.57 6.71 -5.30
N LEU A 53 -14.28 6.58 -5.60
CA LEU A 53 -13.62 7.35 -6.65
C LEU A 53 -13.89 6.80 -8.07
N ILE A 54 -13.89 5.48 -8.24
CA ILE A 54 -13.93 4.84 -9.57
C ILE A 54 -15.10 3.86 -9.75
N GLY A 55 -16.02 3.78 -8.79
CA GLY A 55 -17.22 2.96 -8.86
C GLY A 55 -16.92 1.46 -8.87
N ASP A 56 -17.68 0.72 -9.70
CA ASP A 56 -17.64 -0.75 -9.74
C ASP A 56 -16.27 -1.32 -10.15
N ALA A 57 -15.43 -0.53 -10.83
CA ALA A 57 -14.05 -0.92 -11.11
C ALA A 57 -13.25 -1.16 -9.80
N GLY A 58 -13.45 -0.31 -8.78
CA GLY A 58 -12.77 -0.41 -7.49
C GLY A 58 -13.13 -1.69 -6.72
N LYS A 59 -14.38 -2.14 -6.82
CA LYS A 59 -14.86 -3.40 -6.21
C LYS A 59 -14.11 -4.62 -6.71
N LYS A 60 -13.44 -4.54 -7.88
CA LYS A 60 -12.68 -5.65 -8.44
C LYS A 60 -11.26 -5.76 -7.88
N LEU A 61 -10.75 -4.76 -7.15
CA LEU A 61 -9.37 -4.74 -6.63
C LEU A 61 -9.04 -5.98 -5.78
N HIS A 62 -9.98 -6.42 -4.94
CA HIS A 62 -9.79 -7.55 -4.03
C HIS A 62 -10.12 -8.92 -4.68
N THR A 63 -10.45 -8.97 -5.97
CA THR A 63 -10.83 -10.24 -6.62
C THR A 63 -9.66 -11.24 -6.54
N ALA A 64 -9.95 -12.46 -6.05
CA ALA A 64 -8.97 -13.54 -5.88
C ALA A 64 -7.81 -13.23 -4.91
N ARG A 65 -8.02 -12.35 -3.93
CA ARG A 65 -7.11 -12.07 -2.82
C ARG A 65 -7.81 -12.38 -1.49
N SER A 66 -7.05 -12.80 -0.48
CA SER A 66 -7.55 -12.91 0.90
C SER A 66 -6.97 -11.78 1.76
N ARG A 67 -7.70 -11.35 2.79
CA ARG A 67 -7.19 -10.34 3.72
C ARG A 67 -5.93 -10.81 4.46
N ASN A 68 -5.83 -12.10 4.78
CA ASN A 68 -4.65 -12.66 5.46
C ASN A 68 -3.37 -12.54 4.62
N ASP A 69 -3.44 -12.92 3.34
CA ASP A 69 -2.29 -12.84 2.45
C ASP A 69 -1.89 -11.38 2.19
N GLN A 70 -2.88 -10.48 2.14
CA GLN A 70 -2.66 -9.05 1.99
C GLN A 70 -1.94 -8.46 3.21
N VAL A 71 -2.46 -8.71 4.42
CA VAL A 71 -1.83 -8.25 5.67
C VAL A 71 -0.41 -8.79 5.80
N ALA A 72 -0.19 -10.08 5.50
CA ALA A 72 1.14 -10.68 5.55
C ALA A 72 2.11 -10.01 4.57
N THR A 73 1.64 -9.70 3.36
CA THR A 73 2.45 -9.00 2.36
C THR A 73 2.78 -7.58 2.80
N ASP A 74 1.80 -6.83 3.27
CA ASP A 74 1.98 -5.44 3.70
C ASP A 74 2.95 -5.35 4.89
N MET A 75 2.81 -6.24 5.87
CA MET A 75 3.71 -6.28 7.02
C MET A 75 5.16 -6.59 6.61
N ARG A 76 5.36 -7.51 5.66
CA ARG A 76 6.71 -7.82 5.13
C ARG A 76 7.34 -6.61 4.43
N LEU A 77 6.57 -5.88 3.63
CA LEU A 77 7.05 -4.67 2.96
C LEU A 77 7.38 -3.57 3.96
N PHE A 78 6.49 -3.31 4.91
CA PHE A 78 6.71 -2.32 5.97
C PHE A 78 7.96 -2.62 6.79
N VAL A 79 8.12 -3.86 7.26
CA VAL A 79 9.29 -4.26 8.06
C VAL A 79 10.58 -4.19 7.25
N ARG A 80 10.57 -4.56 5.96
CA ARG A 80 11.74 -4.43 5.10
C ARG A 80 12.22 -2.97 5.03
N ASP A 81 11.30 -2.04 4.83
CA ASP A 81 11.62 -0.62 4.72
C ASP A 81 12.08 -0.07 6.09
N ALA A 82 11.46 -0.51 7.19
CA ALA A 82 11.91 -0.17 8.55
C ALA A 82 13.32 -0.69 8.86
N ILE A 83 13.66 -1.91 8.43
CA ILE A 83 15.01 -2.47 8.57
C ILE A 83 16.03 -1.62 7.81
N GLU A 84 15.71 -1.15 6.60
CA GLU A 84 16.62 -0.29 5.84
C GLU A 84 16.85 1.04 6.53
N ASN A 85 15.80 1.65 7.09
CA ASN A 85 15.92 2.87 7.87
C ASN A 85 16.79 2.66 9.11
N CYS A 86 16.60 1.57 9.86
CA CYS A 86 17.44 1.24 11.01
C CYS A 86 18.90 0.95 10.63
N ARG A 87 19.15 0.29 9.48
CA ARG A 87 20.52 0.00 9.01
C ARG A 87 21.26 1.25 8.57
N SER A 88 20.57 2.20 7.97
CA SER A 88 21.16 3.44 7.47
C SER A 88 21.40 4.48 8.57
N ASP A 89 20.72 4.35 9.71
CA ASP A 89 20.98 5.16 10.90
C ASP A 89 22.26 4.71 11.63
N THR A 90 23.39 5.19 11.15
CA THR A 90 24.72 4.92 11.71
C THR A 90 25.14 5.92 12.78
N VAL A 91 24.27 6.87 13.15
CA VAL A 91 24.62 7.99 14.05
C VAL A 91 25.17 7.47 15.37
N LEU A 92 24.53 6.46 15.97
CA LEU A 92 25.00 5.86 17.20
C LEU A 92 26.39 5.20 17.03
N GLN A 93 26.59 4.48 15.92
CA GLN A 93 27.87 3.80 15.65
C GLN A 93 29.00 4.82 15.47
N LEU A 94 28.74 5.90 14.72
CA LEU A 94 29.70 6.99 14.51
C LEU A 94 30.04 7.70 15.81
N ALA A 95 29.04 8.01 16.65
CA ALA A 95 29.27 8.64 17.95
C ALA A 95 30.14 7.77 18.88
N LEU A 96 29.94 6.44 18.88
CA LEU A 96 30.78 5.52 19.65
C LEU A 96 32.22 5.49 19.14
N VAL A 97 32.42 5.53 17.82
CA VAL A 97 33.77 5.60 17.22
C VAL A 97 34.48 6.90 17.59
N GLU A 98 33.77 8.03 17.57
CA GLU A 98 34.32 9.34 17.94
C GLU A 98 34.80 9.36 19.40
N ILE A 99 33.99 8.84 20.33
CA ILE A 99 34.36 8.73 21.75
C ILE A 99 35.58 7.81 21.95
N ALA A 100 35.68 6.75 21.15
CA ALA A 100 36.76 5.76 21.26
C ALA A 100 38.05 6.18 20.54
N ALA A 101 38.02 7.16 19.65
CA ALA A 101 39.18 7.62 18.92
C ALA A 101 40.17 8.29 19.90
N PRO A 102 41.43 7.82 19.98
CA PRO A 102 42.43 8.47 20.81
C PRO A 102 42.74 9.87 20.27
N CYS A 103 43.06 10.78 21.19
CA CYS A 103 43.47 12.16 20.90
C CYS A 103 44.62 12.25 19.89
#